data_AF-A0A427AL18-F1
#
_entry.id   AF-A0A427AL18-F1
#
_cell.length_a   1.000
_cell.length_b   1.000
_cell.length_c   1.000
_cell.angle_alpha   90.00
_cell.angle_beta   90.00
_cell.angle_gamma   90.00
#
_symmetry.space_group_name_H-M   'P 1'
#
loop_
_entity.id
_entity.type
_entity.pdbx_description
1 polymer ?
#
loop_
_entity_poly.entity_id
_entity_poly.type
_entity_poly.pdbx_seq_one_letter_code
_entity_poly.pdbx_strand_id
1 'polypeptide(L)'
;MSGLERSILEDPRIQQNSKPLENALASQSVFQLGLLLVLPMVMEVGLEKGFRTAIGEFILMQLQLAPVFFTFQLGTKAHYYGRTILHGGAKYRATGRGFVVFHARFADNYRMYSRSHFVKGLELLILLVVYEVYGHSYRSSTLYLFVTFSMWFLVASWLFAPFVFNPSGFDWQKTVDDWTDWKKWMGNRGGIGIPIDSSWESWWESEHEHLKHTSIRGRVLEIILALRFLIFQYGIVYHLNIVHHSKSVLHAFLSVQMVSMGRRRFGTDFQLMFRILKGLLFLGFVSVMTVLFIVWGLKISDVFAALLGFMPTGWFLLLPLSSSSLAKIGQACRPLLKKMGIWDSIKELGRAYEYVMGLLIFVPIVVLSWFPFVSEFQTRLLFNQAFSRGLQISMILAGKKDSGINIA
;
A
#
# COMPACT_ATOMS: atom_id res chain seq x y z
N MET A 1 -11.85 25.64 -9.66
CA MET A 1 -12.45 24.81 -10.73
C MET A 1 -11.68 25.07 -12.02
N SER A 2 -11.27 24.02 -12.73
CA SER A 2 -10.72 24.19 -14.08
C SER A 2 -11.82 24.75 -15.01
N GLY A 3 -11.44 25.46 -16.07
CA GLY A 3 -12.43 26.01 -17.03
C GLY A 3 -13.28 24.94 -17.71
N LEU A 4 -12.75 23.72 -17.86
CA LEU A 4 -13.47 22.58 -18.43
C LEU A 4 -14.50 22.01 -17.45
N GLU A 5 -14.14 21.81 -16.18
CA GLU A 5 -15.06 21.33 -15.14
C GLU A 5 -16.25 22.28 -14.97
N ARG A 6 -15.97 23.60 -14.95
CA ARG A 6 -17.00 24.62 -14.86
C ARG A 6 -17.96 24.58 -16.06
N SER A 7 -17.43 24.47 -17.28
CA SER A 7 -18.23 24.34 -18.51
C SER A 7 -19.10 23.08 -18.51
N ILE A 8 -18.58 21.96 -18.01
CA ILE A 8 -19.33 20.70 -17.89
C ILE A 8 -20.45 20.79 -16.85
N LEU A 9 -20.18 21.40 -15.69
CA LEU A 9 -21.16 21.54 -14.61
C LEU A 9 -22.26 22.56 -14.92
N GLU A 10 -21.92 23.59 -15.70
CA GLU A 10 -22.86 24.62 -16.14
C GLU A 10 -23.68 24.19 -17.38
N ASP A 11 -23.34 23.07 -18.06
CA ASP A 11 -24.15 22.55 -19.18
C ASP A 11 -25.45 21.88 -18.67
N PRO A 12 -26.64 22.45 -18.98
CA PRO A 12 -27.92 21.93 -18.51
C PRO A 12 -28.20 20.50 -18.98
N ARG A 13 -27.62 20.07 -20.11
CA ARG A 13 -27.81 18.72 -20.67
C ARG A 13 -27.15 17.65 -19.81
N ILE A 14 -26.06 17.98 -19.13
CA ILE A 14 -25.32 17.05 -18.28
C ILE A 14 -26.00 16.91 -16.92
N GLN A 15 -26.54 18.00 -16.37
CA GLN A 15 -27.33 17.96 -15.13
C GLN A 15 -28.65 17.20 -15.32
N GLN A 16 -29.31 17.32 -16.48
CA GLN A 16 -30.56 16.62 -16.76
C GLN A 16 -30.38 15.13 -17.13
N ASN A 17 -29.25 14.76 -17.75
CA ASN A 17 -28.96 13.39 -18.22
C ASN A 17 -27.95 12.63 -17.36
N SER A 18 -27.70 13.01 -16.11
CA SER A 18 -26.76 12.26 -15.25
C SER A 18 -27.33 10.90 -14.84
N LYS A 19 -28.65 10.78 -14.63
CA LYS A 19 -29.32 9.57 -14.10
C LYS A 19 -28.88 8.21 -14.68
N PRO A 20 -28.66 8.04 -15.99
CA PRO A 20 -28.16 6.77 -16.53
C PRO A 20 -26.72 6.44 -16.08
N LEU A 21 -25.83 7.44 -16.07
CA LEU A 21 -24.45 7.29 -15.57
C LEU A 21 -24.46 6.98 -14.07
N GLU A 22 -25.32 7.69 -13.34
CA GLU A 22 -25.57 7.49 -11.93
C GLU A 22 -25.98 6.04 -11.62
N ASN A 23 -26.98 5.52 -12.33
CA ASN A 23 -27.45 4.14 -12.17
C ASN A 23 -26.36 3.11 -12.55
N ALA A 24 -25.57 3.37 -13.60
CA ALA A 24 -24.46 2.50 -14.00
C ALA A 24 -23.39 2.42 -12.90
N LEU A 25 -22.97 3.55 -12.32
CA LEU A 25 -21.99 3.59 -11.23
C LEU A 25 -22.52 2.97 -9.94
N ALA A 26 -23.80 3.17 -9.62
CA ALA A 26 -24.45 2.54 -8.47
C ALA A 26 -24.47 1.02 -8.60
N SER A 27 -24.88 0.50 -9.77
CA SER A 27 -24.90 -0.94 -10.02
C SER A 27 -23.51 -1.54 -9.84
N GLN A 28 -22.47 -0.98 -10.48
CA GLN A 28 -21.08 -1.40 -10.31
C GLN A 28 -20.65 -1.46 -8.83
N SER A 29 -21.01 -0.43 -8.04
CA SER A 29 -20.66 -0.37 -6.61
C SER A 29 -21.30 -1.52 -5.82
N VAL A 30 -22.55 -1.87 -6.12
CA VAL A 30 -23.26 -3.02 -5.52
C VAL A 30 -22.58 -4.34 -5.87
N PHE A 31 -22.14 -4.53 -7.12
CA PHE A 31 -21.33 -5.70 -7.52
C PHE A 31 -20.01 -5.76 -6.74
N GLN A 32 -19.33 -4.61 -6.59
CA GLN A 32 -18.02 -4.50 -5.96
C GLN A 32 -18.03 -4.79 -4.46
N LEU A 33 -19.16 -4.56 -3.77
CA LEU A 33 -19.38 -4.94 -2.38
C LEU A 33 -19.61 -6.45 -2.18
N GLY A 34 -19.59 -7.25 -3.25
CA GLY A 34 -19.60 -8.72 -3.17
C GLY A 34 -20.97 -9.35 -3.00
N LEU A 35 -22.06 -8.56 -2.98
CA LEU A 35 -23.44 -9.06 -2.83
C LEU A 35 -23.79 -10.16 -3.85
N LEU A 36 -23.39 -9.98 -5.11
CA LEU A 36 -23.63 -10.97 -6.17
C LEU A 36 -22.69 -12.17 -6.14
N LEU A 37 -21.52 -12.06 -5.51
CA LEU A 37 -20.63 -13.21 -5.31
C LEU A 37 -21.12 -14.14 -4.21
N VAL A 38 -21.91 -13.61 -3.26
CA VAL A 38 -22.45 -14.38 -2.13
C VAL A 38 -23.79 -15.05 -2.48
N LEU A 39 -24.53 -14.51 -3.46
CA LEU A 39 -25.84 -15.00 -3.85
C LEU A 39 -25.86 -16.50 -4.25
N PRO A 40 -24.92 -17.05 -5.05
CA PRO A 40 -24.90 -18.47 -5.35
C PRO A 40 -24.80 -19.36 -4.12
N MET A 41 -23.98 -18.96 -3.14
CA MET A 41 -23.79 -19.70 -1.90
C MET A 41 -25.01 -19.62 -0.98
N VAL A 42 -25.69 -18.47 -0.89
CA VAL A 42 -26.95 -18.36 -0.15
C VAL A 42 -28.03 -19.24 -0.77
N MET A 43 -28.06 -19.34 -2.10
CA MET A 43 -28.99 -20.23 -2.80
C MET A 43 -28.66 -21.71 -2.57
N GLU A 44 -27.39 -22.09 -2.64
CA GLU A 44 -26.91 -23.45 -2.35
C GLU A 44 -27.30 -23.87 -0.92
N VAL A 45 -26.94 -23.08 0.09
CA VAL A 45 -27.31 -23.35 1.49
C VAL A 45 -28.84 -23.33 1.67
N GLY A 46 -29.55 -22.46 0.95
CA GLY A 46 -31.00 -22.39 0.98
C GLY A 46 -31.67 -23.66 0.46
N LEU A 47 -31.12 -24.25 -0.60
CA LEU A 47 -31.60 -25.49 -1.19
C LEU A 47 -31.22 -26.73 -0.38
N GLU A 48 -30.01 -26.76 0.21
CA GLU A 48 -29.52 -27.93 0.96
C GLU A 48 -30.02 -27.99 2.40
N LYS A 49 -30.09 -26.84 3.09
CA LYS A 49 -30.33 -26.75 4.54
C LYS A 49 -31.53 -25.87 4.92
N GLY A 50 -32.24 -25.34 3.92
CA GLY A 50 -33.42 -24.49 4.09
C GLY A 50 -33.10 -22.99 4.20
N PHE A 51 -34.00 -22.15 3.69
CA PHE A 51 -33.82 -20.69 3.60
C PHE A 51 -33.62 -19.98 4.94
N ARG A 52 -34.25 -20.47 6.03
CA ARG A 52 -34.06 -19.88 7.36
C ARG A 52 -32.62 -20.04 7.86
N THR A 53 -32.05 -21.22 7.62
CA THR A 53 -30.64 -21.53 7.94
C THR A 53 -29.72 -20.69 7.07
N ALA A 54 -30.01 -20.56 5.77
CA ALA A 54 -29.22 -19.77 4.84
C ALA A 54 -29.15 -18.29 5.22
N ILE A 55 -30.26 -17.68 5.66
CA ILE A 55 -30.25 -16.29 6.16
C ILE A 55 -29.39 -16.17 7.43
N GLY A 56 -29.49 -17.14 8.34
CA GLY A 56 -28.67 -17.17 9.56
C GLY A 56 -27.18 -17.28 9.25
N GLU A 57 -26.79 -18.23 8.39
CA GLU A 57 -25.40 -18.40 7.94
C GLU A 57 -24.91 -17.15 7.20
N PHE A 58 -25.74 -16.54 6.34
CA PHE A 58 -25.38 -15.28 5.65
C PHE A 58 -25.06 -14.16 6.65
N ILE A 59 -25.91 -13.93 7.65
CA ILE A 59 -25.66 -12.90 8.68
C ILE A 59 -24.36 -13.19 9.43
N LEU A 60 -24.13 -14.46 9.82
CA LEU A 60 -22.89 -14.86 10.49
C LEU A 60 -21.66 -14.59 9.63
N MET A 61 -21.72 -14.86 8.33
CA MET A 61 -20.62 -14.57 7.40
C MET A 61 -20.32 -13.08 7.31
N GLN A 62 -21.35 -12.22 7.31
CA GLN A 62 -21.14 -10.76 7.34
C GLN A 62 -20.44 -10.33 8.63
N LEU A 63 -20.87 -10.86 9.78
CA LEU A 63 -20.26 -10.58 11.08
C LEU A 63 -18.80 -11.06 11.15
N GLN A 64 -18.47 -12.18 10.51
CA GLN A 64 -17.11 -12.70 10.37
C GLN A 64 -16.27 -11.97 9.30
N LEU A 65 -16.72 -10.81 8.83
CA LEU A 65 -16.01 -9.96 7.88
C LEU A 65 -15.75 -10.63 6.52
N ALA A 66 -16.63 -11.53 6.07
CA ALA A 66 -16.53 -12.16 4.76
C ALA A 66 -16.38 -11.16 3.59
N PRO A 67 -17.08 -10.00 3.56
CA PRO A 67 -16.86 -9.00 2.52
C PRO A 67 -15.43 -8.49 2.47
N VAL A 68 -14.81 -8.24 3.63
CA VAL A 68 -13.42 -7.78 3.73
C VAL A 68 -12.48 -8.85 3.16
N PHE A 69 -12.69 -10.12 3.55
CA PHE A 69 -11.91 -11.24 3.04
C PHE A 69 -12.02 -11.39 1.52
N PHE A 70 -13.24 -11.39 0.97
CA PHE A 70 -13.45 -11.59 -0.46
C PHE A 70 -12.97 -10.41 -1.29
N THR A 71 -13.15 -9.17 -0.82
CA THR A 71 -12.59 -7.98 -1.48
C THR A 71 -11.06 -8.03 -1.52
N PHE A 72 -10.42 -8.49 -0.44
CA PHE A 72 -8.98 -8.72 -0.40
C PHE A 72 -8.53 -9.86 -1.34
N GLN A 73 -9.24 -11.00 -1.30
CA GLN A 73 -8.93 -12.15 -2.16
C GLN A 73 -9.07 -11.80 -3.65
N LEU A 74 -10.10 -11.04 -4.02
CA LEU A 74 -10.31 -10.59 -5.40
C LEU A 74 -9.21 -9.63 -5.83
N GLY A 75 -8.73 -8.75 -4.95
CA GLY A 75 -7.56 -7.90 -5.19
C GLY A 75 -6.30 -8.70 -5.50
N THR A 76 -6.06 -9.79 -4.75
CA THR A 76 -4.96 -10.73 -5.00
C THR A 76 -5.07 -11.34 -6.40
N LYS A 77 -6.25 -11.90 -6.74
CA LYS A 77 -6.51 -12.49 -8.05
C LYS A 77 -6.31 -11.46 -9.17
N ALA A 78 -6.92 -10.28 -9.06
CA ALA A 78 -6.82 -9.23 -10.06
C ALA A 78 -5.36 -8.78 -10.30
N HIS A 79 -4.57 -8.61 -9.24
CA HIS A 79 -3.16 -8.25 -9.36
C HIS A 79 -2.35 -9.32 -10.13
N TYR A 80 -2.44 -10.58 -9.72
CA TYR A 80 -1.62 -11.63 -10.33
C TYR A 80 -2.12 -12.03 -11.71
N TYR A 81 -3.43 -12.04 -11.98
CA TYR A 81 -3.94 -12.20 -13.35
C TYR A 81 -3.48 -11.07 -14.25
N GLY A 82 -3.59 -9.81 -13.82
CA GLY A 82 -3.12 -8.66 -14.58
C GLY A 82 -1.62 -8.72 -14.87
N ARG A 83 -0.82 -9.13 -13.87
CA ARG A 83 0.63 -9.33 -14.04
C ARG A 83 0.95 -10.39 -15.09
N THR A 84 0.27 -11.54 -15.05
CA THR A 84 0.47 -12.61 -16.03
C THR A 84 0.06 -12.17 -17.44
N ILE A 85 -1.03 -11.41 -17.59
CA ILE A 85 -1.50 -10.90 -18.89
C ILE A 85 -0.52 -9.88 -19.47
N LEU A 86 0.00 -8.95 -18.66
CA LEU A 86 0.87 -7.85 -19.13
C LEU A 86 2.32 -8.28 -19.35
N HIS A 87 2.85 -9.11 -18.44
CA HIS A 87 4.27 -9.42 -18.35
C HIS A 87 4.59 -10.87 -18.71
N GLY A 88 3.63 -11.77 -18.62
CA GLY A 88 3.85 -13.20 -18.70
C GLY A 88 4.54 -13.76 -17.45
N GLY A 89 4.69 -15.09 -17.44
CA GLY A 89 5.31 -15.84 -16.35
C GLY A 89 4.32 -16.27 -15.27
N ALA A 90 4.58 -17.44 -14.69
CA ALA A 90 3.88 -17.96 -13.53
C ALA A 90 4.92 -18.31 -12.47
N LYS A 91 4.66 -17.94 -11.21
CA LYS A 91 5.51 -18.29 -10.08
C LYS A 91 4.75 -19.22 -9.16
N TYR A 92 5.21 -20.45 -9.04
CA TYR A 92 4.66 -21.35 -8.05
C TYR A 92 5.03 -20.86 -6.64
N ARG A 93 4.03 -20.77 -5.77
CA ARG A 93 4.18 -20.54 -4.34
C ARG A 93 3.71 -21.81 -3.65
N ALA A 94 4.63 -22.50 -2.99
CA ALA A 94 4.29 -23.71 -2.25
C ALA A 94 3.30 -23.38 -1.14
N THR A 95 2.14 -24.04 -1.16
CA THR A 95 1.24 -24.12 -0.03
C THR A 95 1.84 -25.17 0.91
N GLY A 96 2.57 -24.75 1.93
CA GLY A 96 3.28 -25.66 2.83
C GLY A 96 2.40 -26.77 3.38
N ARG A 97 2.99 -27.95 3.68
CA ARG A 97 2.30 -29.04 4.39
C ARG A 97 2.45 -28.80 5.89
N GLY A 98 1.38 -28.41 6.59
CA GLY A 98 1.41 -28.10 8.02
C GLY A 98 0.11 -27.48 8.52
N PHE A 99 0.11 -27.01 9.78
CA PHE A 99 -1.02 -26.28 10.35
C PHE A 99 -1.28 -25.02 9.51
N VAL A 100 -2.44 -24.97 8.87
CA VAL A 100 -2.73 -24.05 7.74
C VAL A 100 -2.80 -22.58 8.16
N VAL A 101 -2.85 -22.30 9.46
CA VAL A 101 -3.07 -20.94 9.96
C VAL A 101 -2.08 -20.62 11.08
N PHE A 102 -1.03 -19.88 10.75
CA PHE A 102 -0.01 -19.41 11.69
C PHE A 102 0.09 -17.89 11.61
N HIS A 103 0.64 -17.29 12.67
CA HIS A 103 0.90 -15.86 12.71
C HIS A 103 1.95 -15.46 11.66
N ALA A 104 1.59 -14.58 10.74
CA ALA A 104 2.50 -14.01 9.75
C ALA A 104 3.14 -12.73 10.28
N ARG A 105 4.48 -12.64 10.24
CA ARG A 105 5.21 -11.47 10.72
C ARG A 105 4.96 -10.25 9.84
N PHE A 106 5.17 -9.05 10.35
CA PHE A 106 5.07 -7.81 9.57
C PHE A 106 5.92 -7.83 8.29
N ALA A 107 7.16 -8.32 8.35
CA ALA A 107 8.01 -8.42 7.16
C ALA A 107 7.44 -9.40 6.12
N ASP A 108 6.84 -10.52 6.53
CA ASP A 108 6.22 -11.49 5.62
C ASP A 108 4.97 -10.89 4.96
N ASN A 109 4.08 -10.30 5.77
CA ASN A 109 2.87 -9.64 5.27
C ASN A 109 3.21 -8.52 4.28
N TYR A 110 4.20 -7.69 4.60
CA TYR A 110 4.65 -6.64 3.69
C TYR A 110 5.18 -7.20 2.37
N ARG A 111 6.06 -8.22 2.42
CA ARG A 111 6.63 -8.83 1.22
C ARG A 111 5.57 -9.49 0.34
N MET A 112 4.53 -10.07 0.94
CA MET A 112 3.46 -10.73 0.20
C MET A 112 2.48 -9.72 -0.43
N TYR A 113 2.13 -8.66 0.30
CA TYR A 113 1.00 -7.79 -0.06
C TYR A 113 1.37 -6.37 -0.48
N SER A 114 2.66 -5.98 -0.43
CA SER A 114 3.12 -4.64 -0.79
C SER A 114 2.62 -4.20 -2.17
N ARG A 115 2.92 -4.97 -3.23
CA ARG A 115 2.55 -4.61 -4.62
C ARG A 115 1.12 -4.94 -5.00
N SER A 116 0.55 -5.97 -4.39
CA SER A 116 -0.79 -6.44 -4.72
C SER A 116 -1.87 -5.58 -4.08
N HIS A 117 -1.65 -5.11 -2.84
CA HIS A 117 -2.64 -4.39 -2.03
C HIS A 117 -2.11 -3.09 -1.46
N PHE A 118 -1.03 -3.09 -0.67
CA PHE A 118 -0.67 -1.95 0.16
C PHE A 118 -0.35 -0.69 -0.63
N VAL A 119 0.51 -0.79 -1.66
CA VAL A 119 0.85 0.35 -2.52
C VAL A 119 -0.41 0.89 -3.19
N LYS A 120 -1.23 0.01 -3.78
CA LYS A 120 -2.46 0.41 -4.46
C LYS A 120 -3.51 1.00 -3.50
N GLY A 121 -3.60 0.46 -2.30
CA GLY A 121 -4.49 0.91 -1.24
C GLY A 121 -4.09 2.30 -0.74
N LEU A 122 -2.79 2.56 -0.56
CA LEU A 122 -2.27 3.88 -0.21
C LEU A 122 -2.44 4.89 -1.36
N GLU A 123 -2.21 4.48 -2.61
CA GLU A 123 -2.50 5.31 -3.79
C GLU A 123 -3.98 5.74 -3.80
N LEU A 124 -4.91 4.79 -3.63
CA LEU A 124 -6.34 5.06 -3.58
C LEU A 124 -6.73 5.88 -2.36
N LEU A 125 -6.14 5.63 -1.19
CA LEU A 125 -6.38 6.40 0.03
C LEU A 125 -6.06 7.89 -0.19
N ILE A 126 -4.90 8.18 -0.79
CA ILE A 126 -4.49 9.56 -1.09
C ILE A 126 -5.46 10.21 -2.08
N LEU A 127 -5.89 9.48 -3.11
CA LEU A 127 -6.87 9.99 -4.06
C LEU A 127 -8.22 10.25 -3.40
N LEU A 128 -8.67 9.40 -2.47
CA LEU A 128 -9.90 9.61 -1.71
C LEU A 128 -9.80 10.82 -0.80
N VAL A 129 -8.68 11.01 -0.11
CA VAL A 129 -8.43 12.21 0.71
C VAL A 129 -8.42 13.47 -0.15
N VAL A 130 -7.75 13.44 -1.31
CA VAL A 130 -7.74 14.57 -2.25
C VAL A 130 -9.16 14.85 -2.77
N TYR A 131 -9.92 13.81 -3.11
CA TYR A 131 -11.30 13.94 -3.57
C TYR A 131 -12.22 14.48 -2.46
N GLU A 132 -12.03 14.06 -1.21
CA GLU A 132 -12.77 14.58 -0.06
C GLU A 132 -12.44 16.04 0.21
N VAL A 133 -11.17 16.44 0.16
CA VAL A 133 -10.73 17.82 0.47
C VAL A 133 -11.06 18.79 -0.65
N TYR A 134 -10.79 18.43 -1.91
CA TYR A 134 -10.89 19.33 -3.07
C TYR A 134 -12.11 19.09 -3.95
N GLY A 135 -12.83 17.99 -3.77
CA GLY A 135 -14.04 17.68 -4.53
C GLY A 135 -15.21 18.56 -4.10
N HIS A 136 -15.57 19.51 -4.97
CA HIS A 136 -16.76 20.37 -4.78
C HIS A 136 -18.03 19.81 -5.43
N SER A 137 -17.87 18.94 -6.41
CA SER A 137 -18.94 18.49 -7.31
C SER A 137 -19.58 17.19 -6.80
N TYR A 138 -20.93 17.13 -6.74
CA TYR A 138 -21.78 15.97 -6.43
C TYR A 138 -21.95 15.52 -4.96
N ARG A 139 -21.47 16.27 -3.96
CA ARG A 139 -21.58 15.90 -2.53
C ARG A 139 -23.00 15.61 -2.01
N SER A 140 -24.05 16.13 -2.66
CA SER A 140 -25.45 15.94 -2.24
C SER A 140 -26.17 14.73 -2.86
N SER A 141 -25.51 13.96 -3.73
CA SER A 141 -26.13 12.80 -4.39
C SER A 141 -25.90 11.50 -3.61
N THR A 142 -26.89 10.62 -3.56
CA THR A 142 -26.80 9.27 -2.98
C THR A 142 -25.65 8.45 -3.57
N LEU A 143 -25.24 8.76 -4.80
CA LEU A 143 -24.13 8.10 -5.50
C LEU A 143 -22.77 8.46 -4.93
N TYR A 144 -22.62 9.72 -4.52
CA TYR A 144 -21.40 10.15 -3.85
C TYR A 144 -21.20 9.31 -2.60
N LEU A 145 -22.28 9.05 -1.85
CA LEU A 145 -22.23 8.12 -0.70
C LEU A 145 -21.87 6.70 -1.11
N PHE A 146 -22.56 6.09 -2.08
CA PHE A 146 -22.29 4.70 -2.47
C PHE A 146 -20.89 4.47 -3.06
N VAL A 147 -20.45 5.35 -3.97
CA VAL A 147 -19.13 5.27 -4.58
C VAL A 147 -18.04 5.56 -3.55
N THR A 148 -18.21 6.59 -2.73
CA THR A 148 -17.18 6.94 -1.73
C THR A 148 -17.08 5.86 -0.66
N PHE A 149 -18.21 5.39 -0.11
CA PHE A 149 -18.22 4.30 0.87
C PHE A 149 -17.60 3.01 0.34
N SER A 150 -17.97 2.59 -0.87
CA SER A 150 -17.40 1.36 -1.47
C SER A 150 -15.90 1.47 -1.71
N MET A 151 -15.40 2.65 -2.09
CA MET A 151 -13.96 2.88 -2.28
C MET A 151 -13.21 2.93 -0.95
N TRP A 152 -13.75 3.59 0.09
CA TRP A 152 -13.19 3.54 1.44
C TRP A 152 -13.16 2.12 2.00
N PHE A 153 -14.24 1.36 1.79
CA PHE A 153 -14.32 -0.04 2.18
C PHE A 153 -13.26 -0.90 1.47
N LEU A 154 -13.06 -0.69 0.16
CA LEU A 154 -12.00 -1.35 -0.62
C LEU A 154 -10.61 -1.04 -0.04
N VAL A 155 -10.32 0.23 0.21
CA VAL A 155 -9.03 0.68 0.77
C VAL A 155 -8.80 0.08 2.16
N ALA A 156 -9.79 0.15 3.05
CA ALA A 156 -9.70 -0.45 4.37
C ALA A 156 -9.46 -1.96 4.29
N SER A 157 -10.16 -2.66 3.39
CA SER A 157 -9.97 -4.09 3.18
C SER A 157 -8.57 -4.41 2.67
N TRP A 158 -8.05 -3.66 1.71
CA TRP A 158 -6.70 -3.89 1.16
C TRP A 158 -5.57 -3.60 2.15
N LEU A 159 -5.73 -2.58 3.01
CA LEU A 159 -4.72 -2.22 3.99
C LEU A 159 -4.76 -3.09 5.25
N PHE A 160 -5.95 -3.46 5.73
CA PHE A 160 -6.09 -4.04 7.07
C PHE A 160 -6.46 -5.52 7.11
N ALA A 161 -7.02 -6.10 6.03
CA ALA A 161 -7.37 -7.53 6.01
C ALA A 161 -6.19 -8.46 6.39
N PRO A 162 -4.93 -8.23 5.93
CA PRO A 162 -3.81 -9.08 6.32
C PRO A 162 -3.55 -9.14 7.81
N PHE A 163 -3.96 -8.14 8.58
CA PHE A 163 -3.77 -8.11 10.05
C PHE A 163 -5.00 -8.64 10.77
N VAL A 164 -6.19 -8.29 10.28
CA VAL A 164 -7.48 -8.77 10.82
C VAL A 164 -7.61 -10.28 10.71
N PHE A 165 -7.17 -10.88 9.60
CA PHE A 165 -7.20 -12.34 9.41
C PHE A 165 -5.91 -13.04 9.82
N ASN A 166 -4.98 -12.33 10.48
CA ASN A 166 -3.74 -12.92 11.01
C ASN A 166 -3.90 -13.26 12.49
N PRO A 167 -3.79 -14.54 12.89
CA PRO A 167 -3.90 -14.92 14.30
C PRO A 167 -2.92 -14.14 15.17
N SER A 168 -3.35 -13.65 16.32
CA SER A 168 -2.53 -12.80 17.21
C SER A 168 -2.00 -11.52 16.51
N GLY A 169 -2.66 -11.06 15.44
CA GLY A 169 -2.24 -9.89 14.67
C GLY A 169 -2.31 -8.58 15.46
N PHE A 170 -3.11 -8.54 16.53
CA PHE A 170 -3.21 -7.42 17.47
C PHE A 170 -2.70 -7.76 18.87
N ASP A 171 -1.90 -8.82 19.03
CA ASP A 171 -1.21 -9.08 20.30
C ASP A 171 -0.01 -8.13 20.46
N TRP A 172 0.09 -7.46 21.61
CA TRP A 172 1.13 -6.46 21.85
C TRP A 172 2.55 -7.03 21.75
N GLN A 173 2.81 -8.17 22.40
CA GLN A 173 4.15 -8.75 22.42
C GLN A 173 4.57 -9.17 21.01
N LYS A 174 3.68 -9.86 20.28
CA LYS A 174 3.92 -10.23 18.88
C LYS A 174 4.13 -9.02 17.98
N THR A 175 3.35 -7.97 18.16
CA THR A 175 3.47 -6.74 17.36
C THR A 175 4.83 -6.06 17.57
N VAL A 176 5.36 -6.04 18.80
CA VAL A 176 6.69 -5.47 19.10
C VAL A 176 7.81 -6.31 18.47
N ASP A 177 7.70 -7.62 18.54
CA ASP A 177 8.65 -8.56 17.91
C ASP A 177 8.66 -8.38 16.38
N ASP A 178 7.47 -8.36 15.78
CA ASP A 178 7.26 -8.17 14.35
C ASP A 178 7.78 -6.83 13.84
N TRP A 179 7.56 -5.75 14.60
CA TRP A 179 8.10 -4.43 14.29
C TRP A 179 9.64 -4.44 14.29
N THR A 180 10.24 -5.15 15.23
CA THR A 180 11.69 -5.26 15.34
C THR A 180 12.26 -6.10 14.19
N ASP A 181 11.61 -7.20 13.84
CA ASP A 181 11.93 -8.03 12.66
C ASP A 181 11.83 -7.23 11.36
N TRP A 182 10.73 -6.50 11.15
CA TRP A 182 10.55 -5.65 9.97
C TRP A 182 11.61 -4.56 9.86
N LYS A 183 11.93 -3.86 10.97
CA LYS A 183 13.02 -2.86 10.97
C LYS A 183 14.37 -3.49 10.61
N LYS A 184 14.66 -4.70 11.12
CA LYS A 184 15.88 -5.45 10.79
C LYS A 184 15.93 -5.80 9.30
N TRP A 185 14.84 -6.35 8.77
CA TRP A 185 14.70 -6.66 7.34
C TRP A 185 14.89 -5.43 6.44
N MET A 186 14.30 -4.28 6.81
CA MET A 186 14.47 -3.01 6.10
C MET A 186 15.90 -2.47 6.13
N GLY A 187 16.64 -2.73 7.22
CA GLY A 187 18.01 -2.27 7.42
C GLY A 187 19.07 -3.17 6.78
N ASN A 188 18.79 -4.46 6.61
CA ASN A 188 19.73 -5.42 6.05
C ASN A 188 20.02 -5.12 4.57
N ARG A 189 21.30 -5.00 4.22
CA ARG A 189 21.75 -4.88 2.82
C ARG A 189 21.63 -6.24 2.12
N GLY A 190 21.23 -6.20 0.86
CA GLY A 190 21.10 -7.37 0.01
C GLY A 190 22.43 -7.71 -0.67
N GLY A 191 22.41 -8.76 -1.49
CA GLY A 191 23.61 -9.25 -2.16
C GLY A 191 23.37 -10.58 -2.86
N ILE A 192 24.34 -11.01 -3.66
CA ILE A 192 24.26 -12.29 -4.38
C ILE A 192 24.21 -13.42 -3.35
N GLY A 193 23.18 -14.26 -3.42
CA GLY A 193 22.99 -15.41 -2.52
C GLY A 193 22.29 -15.10 -1.19
N ILE A 194 21.94 -13.83 -0.90
CA ILE A 194 21.17 -13.49 0.30
C ILE A 194 19.68 -13.82 0.07
N PRO A 195 19.04 -14.62 0.95
CA PRO A 195 17.64 -14.98 0.81
C PRO A 195 16.70 -13.76 0.70
N ILE A 196 15.65 -13.89 -0.12
CA ILE A 196 14.65 -12.84 -0.40
C ILE A 196 13.96 -12.36 0.89
N ASP A 197 13.80 -13.26 1.84
CA ASP A 197 13.18 -13.06 3.14
C ASP A 197 14.06 -12.33 4.16
N SER A 198 15.37 -12.31 3.96
CA SER A 198 16.33 -11.77 4.94
C SER A 198 16.67 -10.29 4.73
N SER A 199 16.43 -9.73 3.53
CA SER A 199 16.75 -8.34 3.20
C SER A 199 15.71 -7.70 2.29
N TRP A 200 15.36 -6.44 2.59
CA TRP A 200 14.52 -5.61 1.73
C TRP A 200 15.10 -5.47 0.32
N GLU A 201 16.42 -5.41 0.18
CA GLU A 201 17.06 -5.20 -1.13
C GLU A 201 16.96 -6.45 -2.00
N SER A 202 17.18 -7.65 -1.44
CA SER A 202 16.97 -8.92 -2.15
C SER A 202 15.50 -9.10 -2.55
N TRP A 203 14.57 -8.74 -1.66
CA TRP A 203 13.15 -8.74 -1.98
C TRP A 203 12.80 -7.76 -3.10
N TRP A 204 13.28 -6.52 -3.00
CA TRP A 204 13.05 -5.48 -4.00
C TRP A 204 13.54 -5.93 -5.37
N GLU A 205 14.74 -6.49 -5.49
CA GLU A 205 15.25 -6.98 -6.78
C GLU A 205 14.41 -8.14 -7.33
N SER A 206 13.98 -9.07 -6.46
CA SER A 206 13.13 -10.19 -6.85
C SER A 206 11.74 -9.76 -7.33
N GLU A 207 11.18 -8.71 -6.74
CA GLU A 207 9.82 -8.28 -7.06
C GLU A 207 9.76 -7.67 -8.47
N HIS A 208 10.85 -7.05 -8.92
CA HIS A 208 10.98 -6.44 -10.25
C HIS A 208 11.46 -7.41 -11.33
N GLU A 209 11.72 -8.67 -11.00
CA GLU A 209 12.30 -9.63 -11.94
C GLU A 209 11.41 -9.89 -13.16
N HIS A 210 10.09 -9.95 -12.96
CA HIS A 210 9.13 -10.19 -14.03
C HIS A 210 9.22 -9.17 -15.19
N LEU A 211 9.68 -7.95 -14.89
CA LEU A 211 9.76 -6.86 -15.85
C LEU A 211 10.89 -7.04 -16.87
N LYS A 212 11.86 -7.92 -16.56
CA LYS A 212 12.89 -8.36 -17.50
C LYS A 212 12.27 -9.01 -18.74
N HIS A 213 11.20 -9.77 -18.54
CA HIS A 213 10.59 -10.62 -19.55
C HIS A 213 9.38 -9.98 -20.26
N THR A 214 8.98 -8.77 -19.87
CA THR A 214 7.82 -8.07 -20.45
C THR A 214 7.95 -7.82 -21.95
N SER A 215 6.85 -8.03 -22.68
CA SER A 215 6.72 -7.70 -24.11
C SER A 215 6.75 -6.18 -24.37
N ILE A 216 7.00 -5.75 -25.61
CA ILE A 216 7.00 -4.32 -25.95
C ILE A 216 5.62 -3.69 -25.69
N ARG A 217 4.54 -4.40 -26.02
CA ARG A 217 3.15 -3.95 -25.78
C ARG A 217 2.87 -3.76 -24.30
N GLY A 218 3.24 -4.73 -23.46
CA GLY A 218 3.08 -4.64 -22.01
C GLY A 218 3.83 -3.44 -21.42
N ARG A 219 5.04 -3.16 -21.92
CA ARG A 219 5.81 -1.99 -21.47
C ARG A 219 5.18 -0.65 -21.85
N VAL A 220 4.66 -0.52 -23.07
CA VAL A 220 3.95 0.70 -23.49
C VAL A 220 2.74 0.94 -22.59
N LEU A 221 1.97 -0.11 -22.29
CA LEU A 221 0.84 -0.03 -21.36
C LEU A 221 1.28 0.39 -19.96
N GLU A 222 2.39 -0.13 -19.43
CA GLU A 222 2.94 0.32 -18.14
C GLU A 222 3.34 1.79 -18.15
N ILE A 223 3.96 2.32 -19.22
CA ILE A 223 4.23 3.77 -19.31
C ILE A 223 2.91 4.53 -19.23
N ILE A 224 1.94 4.18 -20.07
CA ILE A 224 0.65 4.88 -20.14
C ILE A 224 -0.03 4.86 -18.78
N LEU A 225 -0.04 3.70 -18.12
CA LEU A 225 -0.58 3.54 -16.78
C LEU A 225 0.18 4.35 -15.74
N ALA A 226 1.49 4.53 -15.88
CA ALA A 226 2.30 5.32 -14.95
C ALA A 226 2.20 6.84 -15.19
N LEU A 227 1.87 7.29 -16.41
CA LEU A 227 1.60 8.71 -16.70
C LEU A 227 0.43 9.25 -15.86
N ARG A 228 -0.46 8.39 -15.36
CA ARG A 228 -1.54 8.77 -14.43
C ARG A 228 -1.03 9.55 -13.21
N PHE A 229 0.16 9.20 -12.71
CA PHE A 229 0.73 9.88 -11.54
C PHE A 229 1.13 11.33 -11.84
N LEU A 230 1.53 11.63 -13.08
CA LEU A 230 1.78 13.01 -13.51
C LEU A 230 0.50 13.81 -13.57
N ILE A 231 -0.60 13.19 -14.03
CA ILE A 231 -1.92 13.84 -14.07
C ILE A 231 -2.38 14.15 -12.64
N PHE A 232 -2.22 13.21 -11.71
CA PHE A 232 -2.55 13.43 -10.30
C PHE A 232 -1.69 14.52 -9.67
N GLN A 233 -0.37 14.46 -9.88
CA GLN A 233 0.53 15.49 -9.38
C GLN A 233 0.18 16.87 -9.95
N TYR A 234 -0.08 16.96 -11.26
CA TYR A 234 -0.49 18.21 -11.90
C TYR A 234 -1.81 18.72 -11.33
N GLY A 235 -2.82 17.85 -11.18
CA GLY A 235 -4.12 18.22 -10.64
C GLY A 235 -4.03 18.73 -9.20
N ILE A 236 -3.26 18.02 -8.36
CA ILE A 236 -3.00 18.44 -6.98
C ILE A 236 -2.27 19.79 -6.99
N VAL A 237 -1.08 19.88 -7.61
CA VAL A 237 -0.29 21.14 -7.65
C VAL A 237 -1.06 22.32 -8.25
N TYR A 238 -1.96 22.10 -9.22
CA TYR A 238 -2.78 23.15 -9.82
C TYR A 238 -3.87 23.67 -8.87
N HIS A 239 -4.48 22.79 -8.06
CA HIS A 239 -5.47 23.18 -7.04
C HIS A 239 -4.82 23.71 -5.76
N LEU A 240 -3.57 23.31 -5.51
CA LEU A 240 -2.74 23.84 -4.46
C LEU A 240 -2.23 25.21 -4.86
N ASN A 241 -2.95 26.25 -4.45
CA ASN A 241 -2.56 27.66 -4.58
C ASN A 241 -1.36 27.98 -3.65
N ILE A 242 -0.34 27.12 -3.65
CA ILE A 242 0.88 27.23 -2.85
C ILE A 242 1.73 28.31 -3.52
N VAL A 243 1.51 29.51 -3.02
CA VAL A 243 2.31 30.72 -3.24
C VAL A 243 2.11 31.36 -4.61
N HIS A 244 1.76 32.65 -4.57
CA HIS A 244 1.66 33.55 -5.71
C HIS A 244 2.71 33.27 -6.81
N HIS A 245 2.24 32.88 -7.99
CA HIS A 245 2.92 32.89 -9.29
C HIS A 245 4.28 32.17 -9.48
N SER A 246 4.95 31.62 -8.47
CA SER A 246 6.23 30.90 -8.66
C SER A 246 6.06 29.37 -8.62
N LYS A 247 5.91 28.76 -9.80
CA LYS A 247 5.80 27.30 -9.99
C LYS A 247 7.15 26.58 -9.86
N SER A 248 7.75 26.51 -8.68
CA SER A 248 9.03 25.82 -8.53
C SER A 248 8.93 24.48 -7.79
N VAL A 249 8.36 23.48 -8.48
CA VAL A 249 8.39 22.05 -8.10
C VAL A 249 9.84 21.53 -7.96
N LEU A 250 10.81 22.23 -8.54
CA LEU A 250 12.24 21.87 -8.57
C LEU A 250 12.94 21.89 -7.21
N HIS A 251 12.58 22.82 -6.30
CA HIS A 251 13.32 23.03 -5.06
C HIS A 251 13.08 21.91 -4.03
N ALA A 252 11.87 21.36 -3.98
CA ALA A 252 11.56 20.21 -3.14
C ALA A 252 12.25 18.93 -3.64
N PHE A 253 12.33 18.72 -4.97
CA PHE A 253 13.06 17.60 -5.57
C PHE A 253 14.56 17.62 -5.21
N LEU A 254 15.17 18.80 -5.19
CA LEU A 254 16.57 18.99 -4.79
C LEU A 254 16.82 18.71 -3.30
N SER A 255 15.88 19.05 -2.40
CA SER A 255 16.03 18.76 -0.96
C SER A 255 16.03 17.27 -0.63
N VAL A 256 15.21 16.46 -1.32
CA VAL A 256 15.16 15.00 -1.13
C VAL A 256 16.41 14.32 -1.68
N GLN A 257 16.95 14.81 -2.81
CA GLN A 257 18.21 14.34 -3.38
C GLN A 257 19.41 14.58 -2.45
N MET A 258 19.50 15.75 -1.80
CA MET A 258 20.58 16.07 -0.86
C MET A 258 20.61 15.14 0.36
N VAL A 259 19.45 14.75 0.90
CA VAL A 259 19.36 13.80 2.02
C VAL A 259 19.84 12.41 1.62
N SER A 260 19.59 11.97 0.38
CA SER A 260 20.08 10.68 -0.13
C SER A 260 21.60 10.66 -0.34
N MET A 261 22.17 11.80 -0.76
CA MET A 261 23.61 11.96 -1.01
C MET A 261 24.43 11.95 0.29
N GLY A 262 23.89 12.50 1.38
CA GLY A 262 24.55 12.52 2.69
C GLY A 262 24.81 11.13 3.28
N ARG A 263 23.96 10.14 2.99
CA ARG A 263 24.12 8.75 3.46
C ARG A 263 25.19 7.97 2.67
N ARG A 264 25.55 8.40 1.46
CA ARG A 264 26.52 7.71 0.60
C ARG A 264 27.97 7.95 0.97
N ARG A 265 28.30 9.09 1.59
CA ARG A 265 29.69 9.47 1.87
C ARG A 265 30.26 8.91 3.16
N PHE A 266 29.40 8.37 4.03
CA PHE A 266 29.81 7.83 5.32
C PHE A 266 29.41 6.38 5.44
N GLY A 267 30.41 5.51 5.28
CA GLY A 267 30.33 4.09 5.56
C GLY A 267 29.83 3.81 6.98
N THR A 268 29.39 2.57 7.17
CA THR A 268 28.68 2.02 8.33
C THR A 268 29.44 2.01 9.66
N ASP A 269 30.56 2.73 9.79
CA ASP A 269 31.47 2.60 10.94
C ASP A 269 31.29 3.69 12.00
N PHE A 270 30.37 4.65 11.79
CA PHE A 270 30.14 5.74 12.75
C PHE A 270 28.67 5.94 13.08
N GLN A 271 28.14 5.10 13.97
CA GLN A 271 26.77 5.23 14.49
C GLN A 271 26.48 6.62 15.10
N LEU A 272 27.48 7.22 15.76
CA LEU A 272 27.37 8.55 16.38
C LEU A 272 27.27 9.66 15.33
N MET A 273 28.14 9.65 14.32
CA MET A 273 28.12 10.63 13.23
C MET A 273 26.80 10.58 12.45
N PHE A 274 26.23 9.39 12.28
CA PHE A 274 24.92 9.23 11.65
C PHE A 274 23.77 9.80 12.50
N ARG A 275 23.86 9.69 13.82
CA ARG A 275 22.89 10.29 14.76
C ARG A 275 23.00 11.81 14.77
N ILE A 276 24.23 12.35 14.73
CA ILE A 276 24.49 13.79 14.63
C ILE A 276 24.03 14.33 13.28
N LEU A 277 24.32 13.64 12.17
CA LEU A 277 23.85 14.02 10.84
C LEU A 277 22.32 14.03 10.75
N LYS A 278 21.64 13.04 11.31
CA LYS A 278 20.17 13.04 11.42
C LYS A 278 19.66 14.23 12.23
N GLY A 279 20.34 14.56 13.34
CA GLY A 279 20.03 15.74 14.16
C GLY A 279 20.20 17.05 13.38
N LEU A 280 21.30 17.21 12.64
CA LEU A 280 21.57 18.38 11.81
C LEU A 280 20.59 18.51 10.64
N LEU A 281 20.25 17.41 9.97
CA LEU A 281 19.24 17.40 8.92
C LEU A 281 17.84 17.74 9.48
N PHE A 282 17.52 17.26 10.68
CA PHE A 282 16.27 17.61 11.36
C PHE A 282 16.24 19.10 11.72
N LEU A 283 17.31 19.64 12.31
CA LEU A 283 17.44 21.07 12.61
C LEU A 283 17.37 21.94 11.35
N GLY A 284 18.01 21.52 10.26
CA GLY A 284 17.95 22.19 8.95
C GLY A 284 16.55 22.12 8.33
N PHE A 285 15.86 21.00 8.45
CA PHE A 285 14.47 20.88 8.02
C PHE A 285 13.55 21.79 8.82
N VAL A 286 13.70 21.80 10.15
CA VAL A 286 12.93 22.67 11.05
C VAL A 286 13.20 24.14 10.74
N SER A 287 14.46 24.54 10.53
CA SER A 287 14.79 25.94 10.22
C SER A 287 14.21 26.37 8.87
N VAL A 288 14.32 25.54 7.84
CA VAL A 288 13.69 25.81 6.52
C VAL A 288 12.17 25.89 6.67
N MET A 289 11.53 24.97 7.38
CA MET A 289 10.09 25.03 7.66
C MET A 289 9.71 26.32 8.39
N THR A 290 10.43 26.70 9.45
CA THR A 290 10.17 27.95 10.19
C THR A 290 10.29 29.18 9.29
N VAL A 291 11.30 29.26 8.42
CA VAL A 291 11.43 30.34 7.44
C VAL A 291 10.25 30.36 6.48
N LEU A 292 9.83 29.19 5.97
CA LEU A 292 8.69 29.07 5.08
C LEU A 292 7.37 29.52 5.74
N PHE A 293 7.14 29.15 7.00
CA PHE A 293 5.96 29.57 7.78
C PHE A 293 5.95 31.08 8.06
N ILE A 294 7.08 31.66 8.46
CA ILE A 294 7.15 33.07 8.90
C ILE A 294 7.27 34.03 7.70
N VAL A 295 8.10 33.71 6.70
CA VAL A 295 8.43 34.61 5.59
C VAL A 295 7.45 34.49 4.43
N TRP A 296 7.02 33.27 4.11
CA TRP A 296 6.10 33.01 2.99
C TRP A 296 4.66 32.72 3.44
N GLY A 297 4.37 32.84 4.74
CA GLY A 297 3.01 32.72 5.27
C GLY A 297 2.37 31.36 5.00
N LEU A 298 3.19 30.30 4.88
CA LEU A 298 2.75 28.95 4.54
C LEU A 298 1.76 28.43 5.60
N LYS A 299 0.58 27.94 5.20
CA LYS A 299 -0.37 27.36 6.15
C LYS A 299 -0.06 25.87 6.35
N ILE A 300 -0.48 25.32 7.49
CA ILE A 300 -0.37 23.87 7.75
C ILE A 300 -1.08 23.07 6.65
N SER A 301 -2.21 23.56 6.14
CA SER A 301 -2.92 22.97 4.99
C SER A 301 -2.05 22.84 3.75
N ASP A 302 -1.17 23.81 3.50
CA ASP A 302 -0.31 23.86 2.32
C ASP A 302 0.86 22.86 2.44
N VAL A 303 1.29 22.55 3.66
CA VAL A 303 2.28 21.49 3.94
C VAL A 303 1.66 20.10 3.72
N PHE A 304 0.45 19.86 4.22
CA PHE A 304 -0.27 18.60 3.97
C PHE A 304 -0.56 18.39 2.49
N ALA A 305 -1.03 19.42 1.84
CA ALA A 305 -1.18 19.52 0.40
C ALA A 305 0.11 19.15 -0.37
N ALA A 306 1.23 19.77 -0.03
CA ALA A 306 2.52 19.48 -0.65
C ALA A 306 2.89 18.00 -0.47
N LEU A 307 2.75 17.45 0.74
CA LEU A 307 3.00 16.03 1.01
C LEU A 307 2.13 15.11 0.13
N LEU A 308 0.84 15.42 0.00
CA LEU A 308 -0.09 14.69 -0.87
C LEU A 308 0.26 14.81 -2.35
N GLY A 309 0.78 15.96 -2.80
CA GLY A 309 1.23 16.17 -4.18
C GLY A 309 2.56 15.50 -4.50
N PHE A 310 3.49 15.43 -3.54
CA PHE A 310 4.83 14.86 -3.71
C PHE A 310 4.88 13.33 -3.63
N MET A 311 3.97 12.68 -2.89
CA MET A 311 3.92 11.21 -2.83
C MET A 311 3.67 10.57 -4.22
N PRO A 312 2.67 11.01 -5.02
CA PRO A 312 2.51 10.64 -6.42
C PRO A 312 3.74 10.90 -7.29
N THR A 313 4.52 11.95 -7.00
CA THR A 313 5.78 12.21 -7.70
C THR A 313 6.83 11.16 -7.36
N GLY A 314 6.95 10.77 -6.08
CA GLY A 314 7.81 9.67 -5.64
C GLY A 314 7.42 8.36 -6.32
N TRP A 315 6.12 8.05 -6.40
CA TRP A 315 5.60 6.94 -7.18
C TRP A 315 5.88 7.08 -8.67
N PHE A 316 5.73 8.25 -9.30
CA PHE A 316 6.11 8.46 -10.70
C PHE A 316 7.63 8.34 -10.93
N LEU A 317 8.46 8.59 -9.93
CA LEU A 317 9.91 8.40 -10.07
C LEU A 317 10.30 6.95 -9.81
N LEU A 318 9.57 6.25 -8.94
CA LEU A 318 9.86 4.88 -8.54
C LEU A 318 9.17 3.86 -9.44
N LEU A 319 7.90 4.05 -9.85
CA LEU A 319 7.09 3.17 -10.69
C LEU A 319 7.52 3.17 -12.16
N PRO A 320 7.74 4.29 -12.85
CA PRO A 320 8.39 4.30 -14.15
C PRO A 320 9.81 3.72 -14.20
N LEU A 321 10.59 3.90 -13.13
CA LEU A 321 11.95 3.37 -13.01
C LEU A 321 11.96 1.90 -12.55
N SER A 322 10.85 1.46 -11.94
CA SER A 322 10.51 0.10 -11.59
C SER A 322 9.90 -0.66 -12.77
N SER A 323 8.86 -0.13 -13.43
CA SER A 323 7.86 -0.79 -14.32
C SER A 323 7.68 -0.23 -15.73
N SER A 324 8.08 0.99 -16.07
CA SER A 324 7.81 1.51 -17.43
C SER A 324 8.96 1.20 -18.40
N SER A 325 8.77 1.33 -19.71
CA SER A 325 9.75 1.09 -20.79
C SER A 325 11.19 1.63 -20.60
N LEU A 326 11.43 2.47 -19.61
CA LEU A 326 12.75 2.74 -19.05
C LEU A 326 13.38 1.56 -18.28
N ALA A 327 12.75 0.41 -18.10
CA ALA A 327 13.35 -0.75 -17.42
C ALA A 327 14.26 -1.57 -18.33
N LYS A 328 14.06 -1.54 -19.66
CA LYS A 328 15.10 -2.00 -20.61
C LYS A 328 16.13 -0.91 -20.88
N ILE A 329 15.75 0.37 -20.97
CA ILE A 329 16.75 1.44 -20.92
C ILE A 329 17.40 1.51 -19.54
N GLY A 330 16.85 0.96 -18.47
CA GLY A 330 17.35 1.04 -17.09
C GLY A 330 17.95 -0.26 -16.60
N GLN A 331 17.86 -1.34 -17.39
CA GLN A 331 18.72 -2.52 -17.37
C GLN A 331 19.83 -2.46 -18.44
N ALA A 332 19.60 -1.79 -19.57
CA ALA A 332 20.64 -1.39 -20.54
C ALA A 332 21.38 -0.11 -20.12
N CYS A 333 20.76 0.75 -19.31
CA CYS A 333 21.36 1.83 -18.51
C CYS A 333 21.40 1.48 -17.02
N ARG A 334 21.10 0.26 -16.57
CA ARG A 334 21.63 -0.19 -15.26
C ARG A 334 23.14 -0.05 -15.26
N PRO A 335 23.86 -0.46 -16.32
CA PRO A 335 25.27 -0.16 -16.41
C PRO A 335 25.53 1.34 -16.58
N LEU A 336 24.68 2.12 -17.26
CA LEU A 336 24.92 3.56 -17.47
C LEU A 336 24.62 4.43 -16.21
N LEU A 337 23.57 4.14 -15.45
CA LEU A 337 23.23 4.71 -14.14
C LEU A 337 24.13 4.19 -13.03
N LYS A 338 24.61 2.93 -13.11
CA LYS A 338 25.71 2.46 -12.26
C LYS A 338 27.02 3.18 -12.63
N LYS A 339 27.30 3.42 -13.92
CA LYS A 339 28.45 4.22 -14.40
C LYS A 339 28.35 5.69 -13.97
N MET A 340 27.16 6.29 -14.02
CA MET A 340 26.88 7.64 -13.50
C MET A 340 26.78 7.67 -11.96
N GLY A 341 26.84 6.51 -11.30
CA GLY A 341 26.78 6.40 -9.85
C GLY A 341 25.43 6.80 -9.25
N ILE A 342 24.31 6.84 -9.97
CA ILE A 342 22.99 7.29 -9.44
C ILE A 342 22.16 6.10 -8.90
N TRP A 343 22.48 4.87 -9.30
CA TRP A 343 21.67 3.68 -8.99
C TRP A 343 21.44 3.43 -7.49
N ASP A 344 22.45 3.59 -6.64
CA ASP A 344 22.23 3.39 -5.20
C ASP A 344 21.45 4.54 -4.56
N SER A 345 21.47 5.76 -5.12
CA SER A 345 20.59 6.85 -4.66
C SER A 345 19.12 6.50 -4.91
N ILE A 346 18.82 5.96 -6.10
CA ILE A 346 17.47 5.47 -6.44
C ILE A 346 17.05 4.36 -5.47
N LYS A 347 17.95 3.43 -5.18
CA LYS A 347 17.68 2.32 -4.28
C LYS A 347 17.40 2.81 -2.86
N GLU A 348 18.20 3.74 -2.33
CA GLU A 348 17.94 4.33 -1.01
C GLU A 348 16.65 5.15 -0.98
N LEU A 349 16.30 5.85 -2.07
CA LEU A 349 15.02 6.55 -2.20
C LEU A 349 13.84 5.57 -2.18
N GLY A 350 13.93 4.47 -2.93
CA GLY A 350 12.95 3.39 -2.90
C GLY A 350 12.81 2.78 -1.50
N ARG A 351 13.93 2.58 -0.80
CA ARG A 351 13.92 2.09 0.59
C ARG A 351 13.22 3.06 1.52
N ALA A 352 13.48 4.36 1.40
CA ALA A 352 12.81 5.38 2.19
C ALA A 352 11.29 5.38 1.93
N TYR A 353 10.89 5.20 0.67
CA TYR A 353 9.49 5.14 0.27
C TYR A 353 8.76 3.94 0.89
N GLU A 354 9.35 2.75 0.75
CA GLU A 354 8.82 1.51 1.35
C GLU A 354 8.83 1.59 2.89
N TYR A 355 9.81 2.29 3.48
CA TYR A 355 9.83 2.53 4.93
C TYR A 355 8.66 3.40 5.38
N VAL A 356 8.40 4.52 4.69
CA VAL A 356 7.26 5.41 5.00
C VAL A 356 5.93 4.68 4.84
N MET A 357 5.76 3.92 3.75
CA MET A 357 4.54 3.11 3.55
C MET A 357 4.37 2.07 4.65
N GLY A 358 5.43 1.34 5.01
CA GLY A 358 5.40 0.40 6.13
C GLY A 358 5.01 1.06 7.45
N LEU A 359 5.55 2.25 7.76
CA LEU A 359 5.14 3.01 8.94
C LEU A 359 3.64 3.36 8.91
N LEU A 360 3.13 3.90 7.79
CA LEU A 360 1.73 4.28 7.65
C LEU A 360 0.77 3.10 7.87
N ILE A 361 1.18 1.89 7.46
CA ILE A 361 0.37 0.67 7.58
C ILE A 361 0.47 0.08 8.99
N PHE A 362 1.68 -0.03 9.54
CA PHE A 362 1.91 -0.74 10.79
C PHE A 362 1.64 0.10 12.05
N VAL A 363 1.80 1.43 12.00
CA VAL A 363 1.54 2.30 13.17
C VAL A 363 0.09 2.14 13.67
N PRO A 364 -0.96 2.17 12.82
CA PRO A 364 -2.31 1.87 13.26
C PRO A 364 -2.45 0.51 13.94
N ILE A 365 -1.77 -0.53 13.43
CA ILE A 365 -1.80 -1.88 14.03
C ILE A 365 -1.14 -1.89 15.41
N VAL A 366 0.00 -1.24 15.56
CA VAL A 366 0.72 -1.09 16.84
C VAL A 366 -0.13 -0.33 17.87
N VAL A 367 -0.83 0.72 17.43
CA VAL A 367 -1.74 1.47 18.31
C VAL A 367 -2.92 0.60 18.72
N LEU A 368 -3.51 -0.16 17.79
CA LEU A 368 -4.62 -1.06 18.09
C LEU A 368 -4.21 -2.23 19.00
N SER A 369 -2.99 -2.76 18.86
CA SER A 369 -2.49 -3.86 19.69
C SER A 369 -2.19 -3.45 21.13
N TRP A 370 -2.07 -2.15 21.41
CA TRP A 370 -2.01 -1.63 22.77
C TRP A 370 -3.29 -1.96 23.56
N PHE A 371 -4.43 -2.08 22.88
CA PHE A 371 -5.73 -2.33 23.51
C PHE A 371 -6.04 -3.83 23.56
N PRO A 372 -6.03 -4.47 24.75
CA PRO A 372 -6.20 -5.92 24.86
C PRO A 372 -7.53 -6.44 24.29
N PHE A 373 -8.59 -5.63 24.37
CA PHE A 373 -9.91 -6.00 23.87
C PHE A 373 -9.93 -6.25 22.35
N VAL A 374 -9.03 -5.62 21.58
CA VAL A 374 -8.98 -5.78 20.12
C VAL A 374 -8.53 -7.19 19.75
N SER A 375 -7.50 -7.70 20.42
CA SER A 375 -7.00 -9.08 20.24
C SER A 375 -8.05 -10.11 20.67
N GLU A 376 -8.73 -9.88 21.79
CA GLU A 376 -9.82 -10.74 22.24
C GLU A 376 -11.00 -10.74 21.27
N PHE A 377 -11.40 -9.58 20.78
CA PHE A 377 -12.48 -9.42 19.82
C PHE A 377 -12.16 -10.13 18.51
N GLN A 378 -10.96 -9.89 17.96
CA GLN A 378 -10.46 -10.58 16.77
C GLN A 378 -10.53 -12.10 16.94
N THR A 379 -10.01 -12.60 18.06
CA THR A 379 -10.00 -14.03 18.35
C THR A 379 -11.41 -14.57 18.40
N ARG A 380 -12.31 -14.02 19.22
CA ARG A 380 -13.67 -14.55 19.37
C ARG A 380 -14.50 -14.46 18.09
N LEU A 381 -14.31 -13.42 17.29
CA LEU A 381 -15.07 -13.19 16.06
C LEU A 381 -14.63 -14.12 14.93
N LEU A 382 -13.31 -14.28 14.74
CA LEU A 382 -12.75 -14.91 13.54
C LEU A 382 -12.16 -16.31 13.82
N PHE A 383 -11.78 -16.59 15.05
CA PHE A 383 -11.02 -17.78 15.42
C PHE A 383 -11.72 -18.54 16.56
N ASN A 384 -12.16 -19.78 16.30
CA ASN A 384 -12.78 -20.58 17.36
C ASN A 384 -11.78 -20.80 18.53
N GLN A 385 -12.23 -20.76 19.79
CA GLN A 385 -11.38 -20.99 20.96
C GLN A 385 -10.63 -22.34 20.92
N ALA A 386 -11.24 -23.37 20.34
CA ALA A 386 -10.57 -24.66 20.13
C ALA A 386 -9.37 -24.55 19.16
N PHE A 387 -9.50 -23.68 18.16
CA PHE A 387 -8.46 -23.39 17.18
C PHE A 387 -7.32 -22.54 17.78
N SER A 388 -7.62 -21.57 18.65
CA SER A 388 -6.58 -20.80 19.36
C SER A 388 -5.71 -21.68 20.27
N ARG A 389 -6.29 -22.70 20.91
CA ARG A 389 -5.52 -23.72 21.68
C ARG A 389 -4.63 -24.56 20.77
N GLY A 390 -5.12 -24.95 19.59
CA GLY A 390 -4.31 -25.67 18.57
C GLY A 390 -3.11 -24.85 18.09
N LEU A 391 -3.28 -23.53 17.92
CA LEU A 391 -2.21 -22.59 17.58
C LEU A 391 -1.16 -22.47 18.69
N GLN A 392 -1.58 -22.40 19.95
CA GLN A 392 -0.65 -22.39 21.09
C GLN A 392 0.17 -23.67 21.15
N ILE A 393 -0.46 -24.83 20.94
CA ILE A 393 0.22 -26.13 20.91
C ILE A 393 1.19 -26.21 19.73
N SER A 394 0.81 -25.74 18.54
CA SER A 394 1.70 -25.77 17.36
C SER A 394 2.91 -24.84 17.53
N MET A 395 2.73 -23.66 18.14
CA MET A 395 3.84 -22.77 18.50
C MET A 395 4.78 -23.40 19.52
N ILE A 396 4.26 -24.12 20.54
CA ILE A 396 5.09 -24.84 21.52
C ILE A 396 5.87 -25.97 20.84
N LEU A 397 5.25 -26.72 19.94
CA LEU A 397 5.90 -27.80 19.19
C LEU A 397 6.97 -27.28 18.22
N ALA A 398 6.71 -26.15 17.54
CA ALA A 398 7.69 -25.49 16.68
C ALA A 398 8.88 -24.95 17.48
N GLY A 399 8.63 -24.30 18.62
CA GLY A 399 9.68 -23.84 19.53
C GLY A 399 10.53 -24.98 20.11
N LYS A 400 9.92 -26.13 20.41
CA LYS A 400 10.65 -27.35 20.80
C LYS A 400 11.57 -27.88 19.71
N LYS A 401 11.17 -27.76 18.44
CA LYS A 401 11.96 -28.23 17.29
C LYS A 401 13.21 -27.38 17.08
N ASP A 402 13.12 -26.06 17.26
CA ASP A 402 14.28 -25.17 17.18
C ASP A 402 15.25 -25.35 18.37
N SER A 403 14.74 -25.69 19.56
CA SER A 403 15.59 -26.02 20.72
C SER A 403 16.25 -27.41 20.65
N GLY A 404 15.76 -28.29 19.77
CA GLY A 404 16.24 -29.68 19.64
C GLY A 404 17.36 -29.90 18.62
N ILE A 405 17.81 -28.86 17.91
CA ILE A 405 18.82 -28.98 16.83
C ILE A 405 20.25 -28.61 17.31
N ASN A 406 20.47 -28.38 18.61
CA ASN A 406 21.80 -28.12 19.19
C ASN A 406 22.43 -29.32 19.91
N ILE A 407 22.14 -30.56 19.50
CA ILE A 407 22.90 -31.73 19.96
C ILE A 407 23.08 -32.73 18.81
N ALA A 408 24.15 -32.54 18.03
CA ALA A 408 25.05 -33.56 17.47
C ALA A 408 26.08 -32.89 16.56
#